data_AF-A0A2D4VF59-F1
#
_entry.id   AF-A0A2D4VF59-F1
#
_cell.length_a   1.000
_cell.length_b   1.000
_cell.length_c   1.000
_cell.angle_alpha   90.00
_cell.angle_beta   90.00
_cell.angle_gamma   90.00
#
_symmetry.space_group_name_H-M   'P 1'
#
loop_
_entity.id
_entity.type
_entity.pdbx_description
1 polymer ?
#
loop_
_entity_poly.entity_id
_entity_poly.type
_entity_poly.pdbx_seq_one_letter_code
_entity_poly.pdbx_strand_id
1 'polypeptide(L)'
;MSEKAPHIPVMLPEVLEVVSPKDGGLYVDGTFGAGGYTRGLLESADCAVLAIDRDPNAILRGRALETEFAGRLTLVEGCFGDMAELVRGLGHEAVDGVVLDLGVSSMQIDEAERGFSFQKDGPLDMRMSQSGPSAADVVNEYEESELARIIAVYGEEKRARAVAKAIVAARQEAAFSRTLELADLVARVVGRKPQDKIHPATRTFQALRIFVNDELGEVARGVSGAEEILREGGRLAVVTFHSLEDRIVKRFLMARTGRAGRANRHMPKTEEATPSFREIAHKARKASAGEAGVNPRARSAKLRAAERSDAPVIPLDLAALGFPRVPSLEGGAA
;
A
#
# COMPACT_ATOMS: atom_id res chain seq x y z
N MET A 1 -29.41 -14.83 7.03
CA MET A 1 -28.02 -14.37 7.27
C MET A 1 -27.35 -14.37 5.91
N SER A 2 -27.07 -13.21 5.33
CA SER A 2 -26.40 -13.18 4.03
C SER A 2 -24.93 -13.47 4.27
N GLU A 3 -24.47 -14.65 3.88
CA GLU A 3 -23.05 -14.88 3.64
C GLU A 3 -22.59 -13.80 2.66
N LYS A 4 -21.74 -12.88 3.11
CA LYS A 4 -21.02 -12.00 2.19
C LYS A 4 -20.16 -12.92 1.32
N ALA A 5 -20.28 -12.78 0.00
CA ALA A 5 -19.43 -13.50 -0.94
C ALA A 5 -17.95 -13.35 -0.53
N PRO A 6 -17.14 -14.41 -0.60
CA PRO A 6 -15.73 -14.36 -0.23
C PRO A 6 -15.02 -13.24 -0.98
N HIS A 7 -14.13 -12.54 -0.28
CA HIS A 7 -13.33 -11.45 -0.85
C HIS A 7 -12.51 -11.99 -2.03
N ILE A 8 -12.68 -11.37 -3.21
CA ILE A 8 -11.96 -11.75 -4.43
C ILE A 8 -10.64 -10.96 -4.45
N PRO A 9 -9.47 -11.62 -4.39
CA PRO A 9 -8.18 -10.95 -4.45
C PRO A 9 -7.98 -10.36 -5.85
N VAL A 10 -7.42 -9.16 -5.90
CA VAL A 10 -7.36 -8.37 -7.14
C VAL A 10 -6.25 -8.91 -8.04
N MET A 11 -6.53 -9.18 -9.31
CA MET A 11 -5.54 -9.67 -10.27
C MET A 11 -4.80 -10.95 -9.81
N LEU A 12 -5.45 -11.81 -9.01
CA LEU A 12 -4.84 -13.03 -8.48
C LEU A 12 -4.21 -13.92 -9.57
N PRO A 13 -4.90 -14.21 -10.70
CA PRO A 13 -4.31 -15.02 -11.77
C PRO A 13 -3.03 -14.40 -12.33
N GLU A 14 -3.01 -13.09 -12.55
CA GLU A 14 -1.84 -12.38 -13.08
C GLU A 14 -0.69 -12.33 -12.07
N VAL A 15 -1.00 -12.22 -10.78
CA VAL A 15 0.01 -12.30 -9.70
C VAL A 15 0.64 -13.69 -9.67
N LEU A 16 -0.16 -14.76 -9.71
CA LEU A 16 0.35 -16.14 -9.71
C LEU A 16 1.16 -16.45 -10.96
N GLU A 17 0.74 -15.97 -12.14
CA GLU A 17 1.50 -16.10 -13.39
C GLU A 17 2.88 -15.43 -13.28
N VAL A 18 2.92 -14.22 -12.72
CA VAL A 18 4.16 -13.47 -12.55
C VAL A 18 5.05 -14.13 -11.51
N VAL A 19 4.55 -14.42 -10.32
CA VAL A 19 5.33 -15.00 -9.22
C VAL A 19 5.81 -16.41 -9.56
N SER A 20 4.99 -17.15 -10.32
CA SER A 20 5.22 -18.52 -10.74
C SER A 20 5.70 -19.43 -9.60
N PRO A 21 4.85 -19.68 -8.58
CA PRO A 21 5.21 -20.50 -7.43
C PRO A 21 5.78 -21.86 -7.82
N LYS A 22 6.74 -22.36 -7.05
CA LYS A 22 7.42 -23.64 -7.26
C LYS A 22 7.45 -24.45 -5.97
N ASP A 23 7.43 -25.77 -6.11
CA ASP A 23 7.59 -26.69 -4.99
C ASP A 23 8.91 -26.43 -4.25
N GLY A 24 8.86 -26.47 -2.92
CA GLY A 24 9.98 -26.14 -2.03
C GLY A 24 10.34 -24.64 -1.96
N GLY A 25 9.62 -23.78 -2.68
CA GLY A 25 9.84 -22.33 -2.65
C GLY A 25 9.36 -21.68 -1.35
N LEU A 26 9.98 -20.57 -0.98
CA LEU A 26 9.58 -19.71 0.14
C LEU A 26 9.12 -18.36 -0.39
N TYR A 27 7.91 -17.94 -0.04
CA TYR A 27 7.31 -16.71 -0.54
C TYR A 27 6.93 -15.78 0.62
N VAL A 28 6.94 -14.48 0.37
CA VAL A 28 6.40 -13.47 1.28
C VAL A 28 5.13 -12.88 0.68
N ASP A 29 4.03 -12.96 1.42
CA ASP A 29 2.85 -12.12 1.19
C ASP A 29 2.93 -10.96 2.19
N GLY A 30 3.41 -9.79 1.74
CA GLY A 30 3.65 -8.65 2.62
C GLY A 30 2.37 -7.92 3.05
N THR A 31 1.21 -8.35 2.57
CA THR A 31 -0.07 -7.65 2.77
C THR A 31 -1.18 -8.68 2.93
N PHE A 32 -1.01 -9.58 3.90
CA PHE A 32 -1.84 -10.77 4.06
C PHE A 32 -3.35 -10.49 3.95
N GLY A 33 -3.86 -9.48 4.66
CA GLY A 33 -5.25 -9.05 4.62
C GLY A 33 -6.23 -10.17 4.98
N ALA A 34 -6.90 -10.71 3.95
CA ALA A 34 -7.84 -11.83 4.10
C ALA A 34 -7.23 -13.20 3.73
N GLY A 35 -5.93 -13.25 3.38
CA GLY A 35 -5.21 -14.45 3.00
C GLY A 35 -5.43 -14.91 1.55
N GLY A 36 -5.95 -14.03 0.69
CA GLY A 36 -6.29 -14.35 -0.70
C GLY A 36 -5.09 -14.75 -1.56
N TYR A 37 -4.04 -13.93 -1.58
CA TYR A 37 -2.80 -14.26 -2.30
C TYR A 37 -2.06 -15.40 -1.63
N THR A 38 -1.91 -15.35 -0.30
CA THR A 38 -1.35 -16.45 0.51
C THR A 38 -1.97 -17.81 0.15
N ARG A 39 -3.30 -17.94 0.15
CA ARG A 39 -4.00 -19.15 -0.27
C ARG A 39 -3.66 -19.51 -1.71
N GLY A 40 -3.75 -18.54 -2.63
CA GLY A 40 -3.42 -18.77 -4.04
C GLY A 40 -2.00 -19.29 -4.25
N LEU A 41 -1.01 -18.81 -3.50
CA LEU A 41 0.37 -19.30 -3.54
C LEU A 41 0.45 -20.75 -3.04
N LEU A 42 -0.12 -21.03 -1.86
CA LEU A 42 -0.11 -22.35 -1.21
C LEU A 42 -0.88 -23.44 -1.96
N GLU A 43 -1.89 -23.04 -2.74
CA GLU A 43 -2.66 -23.93 -3.63
C GLU A 43 -1.97 -24.15 -4.98
N SER A 44 -1.10 -23.22 -5.42
CA SER A 44 -0.41 -23.31 -6.71
C SER A 44 0.82 -24.23 -6.70
N ALA A 45 1.44 -24.43 -5.54
CA ALA A 45 2.65 -25.25 -5.41
C ALA A 45 2.81 -25.78 -3.97
N ASP A 46 3.61 -26.83 -3.79
CA ASP A 46 4.04 -27.28 -2.46
C ASP A 46 5.13 -26.37 -1.89
N CYS A 47 4.74 -25.16 -1.51
CA CYS A 47 5.62 -24.09 -1.07
C CYS A 47 5.28 -23.62 0.36
N ALA A 48 6.14 -22.79 0.92
CA ALA A 48 5.90 -22.09 2.19
C ALA A 48 5.66 -20.59 1.96
N VAL A 49 4.83 -19.99 2.81
CA VAL A 49 4.49 -18.57 2.78
C VAL A 49 4.68 -17.95 4.17
N LEU A 50 5.44 -16.86 4.22
CA LEU A 50 5.50 -15.93 5.34
C LEU A 50 4.54 -14.77 5.03
N ALA A 51 3.43 -14.68 5.76
CA ALA A 51 2.43 -13.66 5.50
C ALA A 51 2.46 -12.59 6.58
N ILE A 52 2.71 -11.34 6.16
CA ILE A 52 2.89 -10.19 7.03
C ILE A 52 1.63 -9.33 6.96
N ASP A 53 1.13 -8.92 8.12
CA ASP A 53 0.14 -7.84 8.22
C ASP A 53 0.36 -7.04 9.50
N ARG A 54 0.15 -5.74 9.42
CA ARG A 54 0.21 -4.87 10.59
C ARG A 54 -1.11 -4.78 11.34
N ASP A 55 -2.21 -5.21 10.72
CA ASP A 55 -3.52 -5.23 11.36
C ASP A 55 -3.67 -6.50 12.21
N PRO A 56 -3.72 -6.41 13.54
CA PRO A 56 -3.83 -7.58 14.39
C PRO A 56 -5.13 -8.37 14.14
N ASN A 57 -6.18 -7.72 13.61
CA ASN A 57 -7.40 -8.44 13.21
C ASN A 57 -7.18 -9.34 11.99
N ALA A 58 -6.30 -8.96 11.05
CA ALA A 58 -5.95 -9.80 9.91
C ALA A 58 -5.22 -11.05 10.41
N ILE A 59 -4.24 -10.88 11.31
CA ILE A 59 -3.50 -11.98 11.93
C ILE A 59 -4.43 -12.91 12.69
N LEU A 60 -5.34 -12.38 13.51
CA LEU A 60 -6.29 -13.18 14.27
C LEU A 60 -7.21 -14.02 13.35
N ARG A 61 -7.77 -13.40 12.30
CA ARG A 61 -8.64 -14.09 11.33
C ARG A 61 -7.87 -15.12 10.50
N GLY A 62 -6.59 -14.87 10.24
CA GLY A 62 -5.72 -15.75 9.48
C GLY A 62 -5.37 -17.07 10.17
N ARG A 63 -5.51 -17.18 11.50
CA ARG A 63 -5.13 -18.39 12.26
C ARG A 63 -5.82 -19.67 11.78
N ALA A 64 -7.05 -19.55 11.27
CA ALA A 64 -7.74 -20.68 10.65
C ALA A 64 -7.03 -21.16 9.36
N LEU A 65 -6.57 -20.23 8.52
CA LEU A 65 -5.80 -20.53 7.31
C LEU A 65 -4.42 -21.12 7.65
N GLU A 66 -3.78 -20.60 8.69
CA GLU A 66 -2.50 -21.14 9.20
C GLU A 66 -2.64 -22.59 9.66
N THR A 67 -3.77 -22.93 10.29
CA THR A 67 -4.10 -24.31 10.68
C THR A 67 -4.38 -25.19 9.47
N GLU A 68 -5.11 -24.67 8.46
CA GLU A 68 -5.42 -25.40 7.23
C GLU A 68 -4.17 -25.77 6.44
N PHE A 69 -3.20 -24.85 6.35
CA PHE A 69 -1.93 -25.04 5.65
C PHE A 69 -0.78 -25.34 6.62
N ALA A 70 -1.06 -26.10 7.68
CA ALA A 70 -0.14 -26.37 8.78
C ALA A 70 1.30 -26.69 8.30
N GLY A 71 2.27 -25.93 8.82
CA GLY A 71 3.70 -26.08 8.50
C GLY A 71 4.14 -25.39 7.21
N ARG A 72 3.22 -24.88 6.39
CA ARG A 72 3.51 -24.14 5.15
C ARG A 72 3.13 -22.66 5.22
N LEU A 73 2.33 -22.23 6.19
CA LEU A 73 2.02 -20.82 6.44
C LEU A 73 2.54 -20.39 7.81
N THR A 74 3.20 -19.23 7.85
CA THR A 74 3.54 -18.53 9.09
C THR A 74 2.98 -17.11 9.04
N LEU A 75 2.11 -16.75 9.99
CA LEU A 75 1.59 -15.38 10.11
C LEU A 75 2.48 -14.53 11.01
N VAL A 76 2.84 -13.35 10.51
CA VAL A 76 3.72 -12.40 11.17
C VAL A 76 2.99 -11.06 11.34
N GLU A 77 2.78 -10.65 12.58
CA GLU A 77 2.29 -9.30 12.86
C GLU A 77 3.44 -8.31 12.67
N GLY A 78 3.30 -7.37 11.74
CA GLY A 78 4.34 -6.39 11.45
C GLY A 78 4.08 -5.57 10.21
N CYS A 79 4.92 -4.56 10.01
CA CYS A 79 4.93 -3.72 8.82
C CYS A 79 5.73 -4.40 7.70
N PHE A 80 5.24 -4.36 6.46
CA PHE A 80 5.98 -4.92 5.35
C PHE A 80 7.19 -4.06 4.96
N GLY A 81 7.22 -2.79 5.38
CA GLY A 81 8.44 -1.98 5.36
C GLY A 81 9.62 -2.65 6.07
N ASP A 82 9.34 -3.46 7.09
CA ASP A 82 10.33 -4.15 7.92
C ASP A 82 10.51 -5.63 7.51
N MET A 83 9.98 -6.04 6.34
CA MET A 83 9.94 -7.44 5.93
C MET A 83 11.31 -8.12 5.95
N ALA A 84 12.39 -7.39 5.62
CA ALA A 84 13.72 -7.97 5.60
C ALA A 84 14.19 -8.39 7.00
N GLU A 85 13.90 -7.57 8.01
CA GLU A 85 14.19 -7.89 9.41
C GLU A 85 13.30 -9.02 9.92
N LEU A 86 12.00 -8.97 9.61
CA LEU A 86 11.02 -9.99 10.00
C LEU A 86 11.38 -11.38 9.44
N VAL A 87 11.74 -11.44 8.15
CA VAL A 87 12.12 -12.69 7.48
C VAL A 87 13.42 -13.26 8.04
N ARG A 88 14.44 -12.42 8.27
CA ARG A 88 15.71 -12.83 8.91
C ARG A 88 15.51 -13.25 10.36
N GLY A 89 14.63 -12.58 11.10
CA GLY A 89 14.27 -12.94 12.48
C GLY A 89 13.64 -14.33 12.60
N LEU A 90 13.01 -14.83 11.53
CA LEU A 90 12.50 -16.20 11.42
C LEU A 90 13.55 -17.21 10.93
N GLY A 91 14.80 -16.79 10.72
CA GLY A 91 15.91 -17.64 10.29
C GLY A 91 16.03 -17.83 8.78
N HIS A 92 15.40 -16.97 7.99
CA HIS A 92 15.48 -17.02 6.52
C HIS A 92 16.32 -15.86 5.96
N GLU A 93 17.37 -16.17 5.21
CA GLU A 93 18.20 -15.16 4.55
C GLU A 93 17.63 -14.70 3.20
N ALA A 94 16.93 -15.59 2.50
CA ALA A 94 16.40 -15.29 1.17
C ALA A 94 15.11 -16.06 0.80
N VAL A 95 14.28 -15.43 -0.02
CA VAL A 95 12.97 -15.92 -0.48
C VAL A 95 12.92 -15.98 -2.01
N ASP A 96 12.03 -16.83 -2.53
CA ASP A 96 11.79 -17.06 -3.96
C ASP A 96 10.82 -16.04 -4.58
N GLY A 97 9.99 -15.41 -3.77
CA GLY A 97 9.12 -14.35 -4.26
C GLY A 97 8.51 -13.49 -3.18
N VAL A 98 8.14 -12.27 -3.54
CA VAL A 98 7.47 -11.30 -2.69
C VAL A 98 6.24 -10.76 -3.42
N VAL A 99 5.10 -10.77 -2.76
CA VAL A 99 3.84 -10.19 -3.23
C VAL A 99 3.42 -9.06 -2.30
N LEU A 100 3.07 -7.91 -2.87
CA LEU A 100 2.56 -6.74 -2.15
C LEU A 100 1.27 -6.25 -2.82
N ASP A 101 0.16 -6.25 -2.09
CA ASP A 101 -1.14 -5.70 -2.46
C ASP A 101 -1.39 -4.41 -1.66
N LEU A 102 -1.00 -3.30 -2.25
CA LEU A 102 -0.93 -2.03 -1.53
C LEU A 102 -2.33 -1.47 -1.22
N GLY A 103 -2.41 -0.62 -0.20
CA GLY A 103 -3.66 0.03 0.20
C GLY A 103 -4.48 -0.78 1.21
N VAL A 104 -5.76 -0.45 1.33
CA VAL A 104 -6.65 -1.01 2.37
C VAL A 104 -7.39 -2.24 1.92
N SER A 105 -7.57 -3.17 2.86
CA SER A 105 -8.42 -4.34 2.65
C SER A 105 -9.90 -3.94 2.59
N SER A 106 -10.73 -4.74 1.92
CA SER A 106 -12.18 -4.47 1.90
C SER A 106 -12.79 -4.61 3.29
N MET A 107 -12.21 -5.46 4.15
CA MET A 107 -12.64 -5.60 5.55
C MET A 107 -12.51 -4.27 6.30
N GLN A 108 -11.39 -3.56 6.11
CA GLN A 108 -11.15 -2.25 6.73
C GLN A 108 -12.14 -1.18 6.25
N ILE A 109 -12.57 -1.21 4.97
CA ILE A 109 -13.57 -0.28 4.43
C ILE A 109 -14.99 -0.65 4.89
N ASP A 110 -15.29 -1.94 4.97
CA ASP A 110 -16.63 -2.46 5.28
C ASP A 110 -17.00 -2.33 6.77
N GLU A 111 -15.99 -2.37 7.64
CA GLU A 111 -16.10 -2.19 9.09
C GLU A 111 -16.13 -0.69 9.44
N ALA A 112 -17.33 -0.14 9.62
CA ALA A 112 -17.51 1.28 9.91
C ALA A 112 -16.71 1.77 11.12
N GLU A 113 -16.58 0.94 12.16
CA GLU A 113 -15.81 1.24 13.38
C GLU A 113 -14.32 1.49 13.14
N ARG A 114 -13.78 1.08 11.98
CA ARG A 114 -12.38 1.34 11.61
C ARG A 114 -12.15 2.74 11.02
N GLY A 115 -13.21 3.45 10.63
CA GLY A 115 -13.11 4.84 10.19
C GLY A 115 -12.50 5.09 8.81
N PHE A 116 -12.23 4.05 8.00
CA PHE A 116 -11.63 4.22 6.66
C PHE A 116 -12.59 4.77 5.60
N SER A 117 -13.89 4.75 5.88
CA SER A 117 -14.95 5.11 4.94
C SER A 117 -15.94 6.07 5.58
N PHE A 118 -16.52 6.92 4.74
CA PHE A 118 -17.65 7.80 5.08
C PHE A 118 -18.96 7.32 4.43
N GLN A 119 -19.00 6.09 3.88
CA GLN A 119 -20.25 5.49 3.40
C GLN A 119 -21.17 5.10 4.57
N LYS A 120 -20.57 4.77 5.71
CA LYS A 120 -21.23 4.53 6.99
C LYS A 120 -20.51 5.35 8.03
N ASP A 121 -21.26 5.86 9.00
CA ASP A 121 -20.68 6.59 10.12
C ASP A 121 -19.88 5.67 11.04
N GLY A 122 -18.78 6.19 11.56
CA GLY A 122 -17.87 5.48 12.45
C GLY A 122 -16.87 6.45 13.10
N PRO A 123 -16.05 5.99 14.07
CA PRO A 123 -14.98 6.79 14.65
C PRO A 123 -14.02 7.25 13.56
N LEU A 124 -13.51 8.48 13.67
CA LEU A 124 -12.50 9.00 12.75
C LEU A 124 -11.11 8.42 13.11
N ASP A 125 -10.90 7.13 12.83
CA ASP A 125 -9.69 6.41 13.24
C ASP A 125 -8.66 6.26 12.11
N MET A 126 -8.96 5.42 11.11
CA MET A 126 -8.10 5.09 9.96
C MET A 126 -6.76 4.40 10.27
N ARG A 127 -6.46 3.98 11.51
CA ARG A 127 -5.22 3.23 11.80
C ARG A 127 -5.37 1.78 11.38
N MET A 128 -4.42 1.28 10.58
CA MET A 128 -4.39 -0.16 10.28
C MET A 128 -3.84 -0.98 11.45
N SER A 129 -2.78 -0.50 12.11
CA SER A 129 -2.13 -1.17 13.26
C SER A 129 -2.87 -1.00 14.58
N GLN A 130 -3.87 -0.11 14.65
CA GLN A 130 -4.57 0.28 15.88
C GLN A 130 -3.64 0.95 16.92
N SER A 131 -2.47 1.43 16.50
CA SER A 131 -1.48 2.13 17.33
C SER A 131 -1.11 3.48 16.71
N GLY A 132 -0.59 4.40 17.53
CA GLY A 132 -0.21 5.75 17.11
C GLY A 132 -1.39 6.73 16.96
N PRO A 133 -1.14 7.94 16.44
CA PRO A 133 -2.16 8.97 16.25
C PRO A 133 -3.23 8.55 15.24
N SER A 134 -4.49 8.78 15.59
CA SER A 134 -5.66 8.56 14.72
C SER A 134 -5.87 9.71 13.73
N ALA A 135 -6.74 9.50 12.75
CA ALA A 135 -7.18 10.57 11.85
C ALA A 135 -7.87 11.71 12.63
N ALA A 136 -8.58 11.41 13.73
CA ALA A 136 -9.15 12.40 14.64
C ALA A 136 -8.07 13.27 15.27
N ASP A 137 -7.01 12.64 15.80
CA ASP A 137 -5.88 13.37 16.41
C ASP A 137 -5.23 14.29 15.36
N VAL A 138 -4.99 13.78 14.15
CA VAL A 138 -4.42 14.58 13.05
C VAL A 138 -5.29 15.81 12.76
N VAL A 139 -6.60 15.64 12.51
CA VAL A 139 -7.46 16.78 12.14
C VAL A 139 -7.69 17.75 13.30
N ASN A 140 -7.62 17.28 14.54
CA ASN A 140 -7.88 18.12 15.72
C ASN A 140 -6.63 18.82 16.26
N GLU A 141 -5.43 18.28 16.03
CA GLU A 141 -4.20 18.78 16.66
C GLU A 141 -3.24 19.49 15.68
N TYR A 142 -3.15 19.05 14.42
CA TYR A 142 -2.16 19.59 13.49
C TYR A 142 -2.44 21.04 13.09
N GLU A 143 -1.38 21.78 12.75
CA GLU A 143 -1.49 23.16 12.29
C GLU A 143 -2.19 23.24 10.91
N GLU A 144 -2.86 24.37 10.62
CA GLU A 144 -3.57 24.56 9.34
C GLU A 144 -2.67 24.30 8.13
N SER A 145 -1.42 24.78 8.17
CA SER A 145 -0.46 24.61 7.09
C SER A 145 -0.04 23.16 6.88
N GLU A 146 0.01 22.38 7.95
CA GLU A 146 0.38 20.96 7.90
C GLU A 146 -0.76 20.14 7.34
N LEU A 147 -1.98 20.37 7.82
CA LEU A 147 -3.20 19.77 7.27
C LEU A 147 -3.35 20.09 5.77
N ALA A 148 -3.15 21.35 5.38
CA ALA A 148 -3.21 21.75 3.99
C ALA A 148 -2.14 21.01 3.15
N ARG A 149 -0.94 20.80 3.69
CA ARG A 149 0.13 20.08 2.98
C ARG A 149 -0.19 18.59 2.85
N ILE A 150 -0.65 17.93 3.91
CA ILE A 150 -1.09 16.53 3.91
C ILE A 150 -2.17 16.32 2.83
N ILE A 151 -3.24 17.13 2.87
CA ILE A 151 -4.37 17.03 1.94
C ILE A 151 -3.95 17.33 0.49
N ALA A 152 -3.10 18.33 0.28
CA ALA A 152 -2.63 18.69 -1.05
C ALA A 152 -1.76 17.60 -1.67
N VAL A 153 -0.82 17.05 -0.89
CA VAL A 153 0.17 16.09 -1.39
C VAL A 153 -0.44 14.71 -1.56
N TYR A 154 -1.02 14.15 -0.49
CA TYR A 154 -1.47 12.76 -0.50
C TYR A 154 -2.86 12.60 -1.12
N GLY A 155 -3.69 13.64 -1.06
CA GLY A 155 -5.01 13.65 -1.70
C GLY A 155 -5.01 14.20 -3.13
N GLU A 156 -3.91 14.83 -3.58
CA GLU A 156 -3.86 15.60 -4.83
C GLU A 156 -5.05 16.62 -4.93
N GLU A 157 -5.48 17.18 -3.78
CA GLU A 157 -6.68 18.03 -3.68
C GLU A 157 -6.36 19.52 -3.87
N LYS A 158 -6.96 20.12 -4.90
CA LYS A 158 -6.72 21.53 -5.27
C LYS A 158 -7.23 22.52 -4.22
N ARG A 159 -8.26 22.13 -3.47
CA ARG A 159 -8.90 22.95 -2.42
C ARG A 159 -8.33 22.67 -1.02
N ALA A 160 -7.18 21.99 -0.93
CA ALA A 160 -6.57 21.59 0.34
C ALA A 160 -6.47 22.70 1.39
N ARG A 161 -6.04 23.91 1.00
CA ARG A 161 -5.96 25.07 1.91
C ARG A 161 -7.34 25.47 2.45
N ALA A 162 -8.36 25.48 1.60
CA ALA A 162 -9.72 25.82 2.01
C ALA A 162 -10.31 24.76 2.94
N VAL A 163 -10.03 23.48 2.67
CA VAL A 163 -10.44 22.36 3.51
C VAL A 163 -9.76 22.45 4.88
N ALA A 164 -8.44 22.61 4.93
CA ALA A 164 -7.68 22.73 6.18
C ALA A 164 -8.17 23.91 7.03
N LYS A 165 -8.34 25.09 6.44
CA LYS A 165 -8.91 26.27 7.12
C LYS A 165 -10.29 25.99 7.72
N ALA A 166 -11.15 25.29 6.98
CA ALA A 166 -12.49 24.95 7.45
C ALA A 166 -12.45 23.94 8.60
N ILE A 167 -11.53 22.95 8.55
CA ILE A 167 -11.32 21.99 9.64
C ILE A 167 -10.88 22.73 10.91
N VAL A 168 -9.87 23.59 10.79
CA VAL A 168 -9.32 24.34 11.94
C VAL A 168 -10.35 25.28 12.54
N ALA A 169 -11.20 25.92 11.72
CA ALA A 169 -12.28 26.75 12.22
C ALA A 169 -13.35 25.92 12.96
N ALA A 170 -13.81 24.83 12.34
CA ALA A 170 -14.87 23.99 12.91
C ALA A 170 -14.45 23.30 14.21
N ARG A 171 -13.18 22.85 14.33
CA ARG A 171 -12.69 22.19 15.54
C ARG A 171 -12.63 23.09 16.78
N GLN A 172 -12.68 24.42 16.60
CA GLN A 172 -12.79 25.36 17.73
C GLN A 172 -14.18 25.32 18.39
N GLU A 173 -15.20 24.92 17.64
CA GLU A 173 -16.57 24.79 18.15
C GLU A 173 -16.83 23.38 18.68
N ALA A 174 -16.43 22.36 17.91
CA ALA A 174 -16.54 20.95 18.29
C ALA A 174 -15.45 20.13 17.61
N ALA A 175 -14.72 19.33 18.40
CA ALA A 175 -13.71 18.41 17.89
C ALA A 175 -14.34 17.35 16.96
N PHE A 176 -13.62 16.98 15.89
CA PHE A 176 -14.06 15.91 15.00
C PHE A 176 -13.84 14.56 15.66
N SER A 177 -14.90 13.76 15.76
CA SER A 177 -14.83 12.41 16.32
C SER A 177 -15.33 11.35 15.35
N ARG A 178 -16.09 11.74 14.32
CA ARG A 178 -16.77 10.81 13.42
C ARG A 178 -16.49 11.08 11.94
N THR A 179 -16.57 10.03 11.12
CA THR A 179 -16.28 10.12 9.68
C THR A 179 -17.28 10.99 8.93
N LEU A 180 -18.58 10.94 9.25
CA LEU A 180 -19.57 11.76 8.54
C LEU A 180 -19.41 13.25 8.82
N GLU A 181 -19.04 13.64 10.04
CA GLU A 181 -18.79 15.04 10.42
C GLU A 181 -17.73 15.68 9.52
N LEU A 182 -16.61 14.99 9.35
CA LEU A 182 -15.52 15.44 8.48
C LEU A 182 -15.95 15.40 7.01
N ALA A 183 -16.62 14.34 6.57
CA ALA A 183 -17.04 14.19 5.18
C ALA A 183 -18.00 15.30 4.75
N ASP A 184 -18.95 15.68 5.60
CA ASP A 184 -19.93 16.73 5.34
C ASP A 184 -19.29 18.12 5.30
N LEU A 185 -18.36 18.41 6.21
CA LEU A 185 -17.56 19.63 6.16
C LEU A 185 -16.79 19.71 4.82
N VAL A 186 -16.05 18.66 4.47
CA VAL A 186 -15.26 18.62 3.24
C VAL A 186 -16.17 18.74 2.01
N ALA A 187 -17.34 18.09 2.01
CA ALA A 187 -18.29 18.18 0.90
C ALA A 187 -18.83 19.60 0.71
N ARG A 188 -19.17 20.30 1.80
CA ARG A 188 -19.58 21.73 1.74
C ARG A 188 -18.45 22.61 1.21
N VAL A 189 -17.22 22.38 1.68
CA VAL A 189 -16.07 23.17 1.25
C VAL A 189 -15.74 22.89 -0.20
N VAL A 190 -15.52 21.63 -0.60
CA VAL A 190 -15.04 21.19 -1.93
C VAL A 190 -16.13 21.21 -3.00
N GLY A 191 -17.40 21.14 -2.61
CA GLY A 191 -18.54 21.17 -3.51
C GLY A 191 -18.55 19.98 -4.48
N ARG A 192 -19.69 19.76 -5.13
CA ARG A 192 -19.83 18.69 -6.14
C ARG A 192 -20.25 19.28 -7.47
N LYS A 193 -19.51 18.97 -8.53
CA LYS A 193 -19.89 19.28 -9.91
C LYS A 193 -20.60 18.08 -10.53
N PRO A 194 -21.52 18.28 -11.48
CA PRO A 194 -22.20 17.18 -12.19
C PRO A 194 -21.24 16.19 -12.88
N GLN A 195 -20.02 16.64 -13.19
CA GLN A 195 -19.00 15.88 -13.89
C GLN A 195 -18.15 14.99 -12.96
N ASP A 196 -18.27 15.18 -11.65
CA ASP A 196 -17.40 14.53 -10.67
C ASP A 196 -17.79 13.06 -10.48
N LYS A 197 -16.84 12.17 -10.77
CA LYS A 197 -17.00 10.71 -10.66
C LYS A 197 -16.83 10.17 -9.24
N ILE A 198 -16.25 10.96 -8.35
CA ILE A 198 -15.94 10.58 -6.96
C ILE A 198 -16.58 11.57 -6.00
N HIS A 199 -16.80 11.14 -4.76
CA HIS A 199 -17.31 12.01 -3.72
C HIS A 199 -16.26 13.08 -3.36
N PRO A 200 -16.64 14.33 -3.07
CA PRO A 200 -15.68 15.40 -2.76
C PRO A 200 -14.75 15.09 -1.57
N ALA A 201 -15.23 14.32 -0.58
CA ALA A 201 -14.43 13.92 0.58
C ALA A 201 -13.39 12.83 0.29
N THR A 202 -13.50 12.09 -0.82
CA THR A 202 -12.66 10.91 -1.12
C THR A 202 -11.16 11.23 -1.04
N ARG A 203 -10.73 12.37 -1.59
CA ARG A 203 -9.31 12.76 -1.60
C ARG A 203 -8.78 13.17 -0.23
N THR A 204 -9.61 13.81 0.59
CA THR A 204 -9.21 14.19 1.95
C THR A 204 -9.07 12.94 2.82
N PHE A 205 -10.01 12.01 2.72
CA PHE A 205 -9.94 10.72 3.41
C PHE A 205 -8.74 9.89 2.95
N GLN A 206 -8.46 9.83 1.64
CA GLN A 206 -7.26 9.21 1.12
C GLN A 206 -5.99 9.85 1.69
N ALA A 207 -5.94 11.18 1.77
CA ALA A 207 -4.77 11.88 2.29
C ALA A 207 -4.48 11.57 3.75
N LEU A 208 -5.52 11.63 4.60
CA LEU A 208 -5.43 11.30 6.02
C LEU A 208 -5.04 9.85 6.22
N ARG A 209 -5.66 8.93 5.47
CA ARG A 209 -5.33 7.51 5.50
C ARG A 209 -3.86 7.26 5.18
N ILE A 210 -3.37 7.80 4.05
CA ILE A 210 -1.97 7.67 3.65
C ILE A 210 -1.03 8.21 4.73
N PHE A 211 -1.38 9.35 5.34
CA PHE A 211 -0.55 10.01 6.34
C PHE A 211 -0.49 9.26 7.68
N VAL A 212 -1.65 8.93 8.26
CA VAL A 212 -1.79 8.21 9.54
C VAL A 212 -1.04 6.88 9.54
N ASN A 213 -0.85 6.31 8.35
CA ASN A 213 -0.35 4.97 8.17
C ASN A 213 1.05 4.91 7.55
N ASP A 214 1.69 6.05 7.28
CA ASP A 214 2.93 6.17 6.49
C ASP A 214 2.91 5.28 5.22
N GLU A 215 1.78 5.23 4.50
CA GLU A 215 1.59 4.21 3.43
C GLU A 215 2.66 4.33 2.34
N LEU A 216 3.03 5.55 1.96
CA LEU A 216 4.06 5.73 0.93
C LEU A 216 5.45 5.34 1.45
N GLY A 217 5.76 5.65 2.71
CA GLY A 217 7.03 5.29 3.35
C GLY A 217 7.17 3.78 3.46
N GLU A 218 6.12 3.12 3.88
CA GLU A 218 5.98 1.65 3.88
C GLU A 218 6.22 1.07 2.49
N VAL A 219 5.61 1.62 1.44
CA VAL A 219 5.85 1.17 0.05
C VAL A 219 7.32 1.28 -0.33
N ALA A 220 7.97 2.39 -0.01
CA ALA A 220 9.38 2.61 -0.35
C ALA A 220 10.31 1.66 0.40
N ARG A 221 10.11 1.50 1.71
CA ARG A 221 10.86 0.54 2.54
C ARG A 221 10.58 -0.90 2.10
N GLY A 222 9.33 -1.23 1.81
CA GLY A 222 8.91 -2.57 1.44
C GLY A 222 9.51 -3.07 0.12
N VAL A 223 9.51 -2.24 -0.93
CA VAL A 223 10.17 -2.64 -2.20
C VAL A 223 11.69 -2.73 -2.05
N SER A 224 12.29 -1.93 -1.15
CA SER A 224 13.71 -2.03 -0.81
C SER A 224 14.01 -3.32 -0.04
N GLY A 225 13.22 -3.64 0.98
CA GLY A 225 13.34 -4.87 1.75
C GLY A 225 13.16 -6.10 0.86
N ALA A 226 12.25 -6.06 -0.11
CA ALA A 226 12.11 -7.11 -1.11
C ALA A 226 13.39 -7.30 -1.96
N GLU A 227 14.07 -6.23 -2.35
CA GLU A 227 15.36 -6.30 -3.07
C GLU A 227 16.45 -6.99 -2.24
N GLU A 228 16.41 -6.81 -0.91
CA GLU A 228 17.36 -7.41 0.03
C GLU A 228 17.17 -8.91 0.23
N ILE A 229 15.92 -9.37 0.31
CA ILE A 229 15.62 -10.77 0.65
C ILE A 229 15.35 -11.65 -0.58
N LEU A 230 15.12 -11.09 -1.75
CA LEU A 230 14.95 -11.92 -2.95
C LEU A 230 16.29 -12.55 -3.34
N ARG A 231 16.29 -13.87 -3.56
CA ARG A 231 17.43 -14.56 -4.20
C ARG A 231 17.51 -14.22 -5.69
N GLU A 232 18.64 -14.54 -6.32
CA GLU A 232 18.73 -14.47 -7.80
C GLU A 232 17.62 -15.32 -8.44
N GLY A 233 16.91 -14.74 -9.41
CA GLY A 233 15.75 -15.35 -10.07
C GLY A 233 14.45 -15.25 -9.27
N GLY A 234 14.49 -14.75 -8.03
CA GLY A 234 13.31 -14.50 -7.21
C GLY A 234 12.45 -13.38 -7.79
N ARG A 235 11.14 -13.40 -7.56
CA ARG A 235 10.20 -12.50 -8.24
C ARG A 235 9.45 -11.57 -7.30
N LEU A 236 9.44 -10.29 -7.63
CA LEU A 236 8.65 -9.25 -6.97
C LEU A 236 7.37 -8.99 -7.78
N ALA A 237 6.21 -9.06 -7.13
CA ALA A 237 4.92 -8.65 -7.66
C ALA A 237 4.29 -7.58 -6.75
N VAL A 238 3.96 -6.42 -7.32
CA VAL A 238 3.35 -5.31 -6.57
C VAL A 238 2.08 -4.83 -7.26
N VAL A 239 0.95 -4.93 -6.58
CA VAL A 239 -0.35 -4.41 -7.00
C VAL A 239 -0.57 -3.06 -6.31
N THR A 240 -0.82 -2.02 -7.12
CA THR A 240 -1.05 -0.64 -6.65
C THR A 240 -2.45 -0.18 -7.03
N PHE A 241 -3.07 0.68 -6.22
CA PHE A 241 -4.45 1.14 -6.44
C PHE A 241 -4.58 2.62 -6.72
N HIS A 242 -3.54 3.40 -6.43
CA HIS A 242 -3.50 4.82 -6.78
C HIS A 242 -2.18 5.30 -7.38
N SER A 243 -2.23 6.52 -7.90
CA SER A 243 -1.14 7.17 -8.65
C SER A 243 0.15 7.31 -7.85
N LEU A 244 0.05 7.64 -6.55
CA LEU A 244 1.20 7.88 -5.68
C LEU A 244 2.02 6.58 -5.44
N GLU A 245 1.37 5.48 -5.04
CA GLU A 245 2.01 4.16 -4.90
C GLU A 245 2.66 3.71 -6.21
N ASP A 246 1.89 3.69 -7.30
CA ASP A 246 2.36 3.25 -8.62
C ASP A 246 3.60 4.03 -9.08
N ARG A 247 3.68 5.32 -8.73
CA ARG A 247 4.81 6.19 -9.05
C ARG A 247 6.08 5.78 -8.30
N ILE A 248 5.98 5.44 -7.02
CA ILE A 248 7.10 4.99 -6.20
C ILE A 248 7.63 3.67 -6.75
N VAL A 249 6.76 2.67 -6.90
CA VAL A 249 7.14 1.33 -7.42
C VAL A 249 7.73 1.44 -8.82
N LYS A 250 7.13 2.26 -9.69
CA LYS A 250 7.67 2.51 -11.04
C LYS A 250 9.08 3.09 -10.99
N ARG A 251 9.31 4.14 -10.20
CA ARG A 251 10.62 4.81 -10.11
C ARG A 251 11.67 3.90 -9.51
N PHE A 252 11.30 3.13 -8.49
CA PHE A 252 12.15 2.12 -7.89
C PHE A 252 12.61 1.10 -8.95
N LEU A 253 11.68 0.44 -9.63
CA LEU A 253 12.02 -0.55 -10.67
C LEU A 253 12.79 0.08 -11.86
N MET A 254 12.48 1.32 -12.24
CA MET A 254 13.24 2.00 -13.30
C MET A 254 14.70 2.28 -12.93
N ALA A 255 14.98 2.58 -11.66
CA ALA A 255 16.34 2.76 -11.16
C ALA A 255 17.11 1.43 -11.11
N ARG A 256 16.44 0.33 -10.73
CA ARG A 256 17.06 -0.99 -10.58
C ARG A 256 17.17 -1.81 -11.87
N THR A 257 16.45 -1.43 -12.93
CA THR A 257 16.51 -2.10 -14.24
C THR A 257 17.44 -1.40 -15.25
N GLY A 258 18.18 -0.37 -14.81
CA GLY A 258 19.08 0.43 -15.66
C GLY A 258 18.34 1.38 -16.63
N ARG A 259 17.03 1.59 -16.46
CA ARG A 259 16.24 2.50 -17.32
C ARG A 259 16.40 3.97 -16.98
N ALA A 260 16.83 4.30 -15.76
CA ALA A 260 17.03 5.69 -15.34
C ALA A 260 17.99 6.45 -16.28
N GLY A 261 19.10 5.82 -16.71
CA GLY A 261 20.07 6.41 -17.66
C GLY A 261 19.54 6.62 -19.08
N ARG A 262 18.44 5.96 -19.47
CA ARG A 262 17.86 6.09 -20.83
C ARG A 262 16.83 7.23 -20.95
N ALA A 263 16.40 7.82 -19.82
CA ALA A 263 15.38 8.85 -19.82
C ALA A 263 15.90 10.23 -20.27
N ASN A 264 17.21 10.48 -20.21
CA ASN A 264 17.80 11.75 -20.62
C ASN A 264 19.10 11.54 -21.39
N ARG A 265 18.98 11.42 -22.72
CA ARG A 265 20.09 11.20 -23.68
C ARG A 265 21.20 12.28 -23.69
N HIS A 266 21.09 13.30 -22.83
CA HIS A 266 22.03 14.43 -22.71
C HIS A 266 22.71 14.53 -21.34
N MET A 267 22.46 13.58 -20.41
CA MET A 267 23.20 13.53 -19.14
C MET A 267 24.50 12.73 -19.30
N PRO A 268 25.61 13.16 -18.67
CA PRO A 268 26.86 12.40 -18.68
C PRO A 268 26.63 11.01 -18.08
N LYS A 269 27.22 9.98 -18.71
CA LYS A 269 27.16 8.60 -18.25
C LYS A 269 27.73 8.52 -16.83
N THR A 270 26.86 8.48 -15.84
CA THR A 270 27.19 8.00 -14.50
C THR A 270 27.53 6.52 -14.64
N GLU A 271 28.48 6.00 -13.86
CA GLU A 271 28.77 4.56 -13.83
C GLU A 271 27.45 3.79 -13.72
N GLU A 272 27.12 3.02 -14.76
CA GLU A 272 25.85 2.30 -14.83
C GLU A 272 25.90 1.19 -13.78
N ALA A 273 25.28 1.45 -12.62
CA ALA A 273 25.10 0.43 -11.58
C ALA A 273 24.50 -0.82 -12.22
N THR A 274 25.09 -1.98 -11.94
CA THR A 274 24.60 -3.26 -12.45
C THR A 274 23.13 -3.44 -12.04
N PRO A 275 22.20 -3.70 -12.98
CA PRO A 275 20.79 -3.80 -12.66
C PRO A 275 20.51 -4.89 -11.62
N SER A 276 19.95 -4.53 -10.46
CA SER A 276 19.52 -5.48 -9.43
C SER A 276 18.19 -6.18 -9.76
N PHE A 277 17.45 -5.67 -10.75
CA PHE A 277 16.24 -6.29 -11.28
C PHE A 277 16.24 -6.39 -12.81
N ARG A 278 15.64 -7.46 -13.32
CA ARG A 278 15.25 -7.67 -14.72
C ARG A 278 13.74 -7.49 -14.84
N GLU A 279 13.28 -6.87 -15.92
CA GLU A 279 11.85 -6.65 -16.13
C GLU A 279 11.14 -7.93 -16.59
N ILE A 280 10.05 -8.29 -15.89
CA ILE A 280 9.12 -9.33 -16.35
C ILE A 280 8.14 -8.73 -17.37
N ALA A 281 7.76 -7.45 -17.20
CA ALA A 281 6.91 -6.72 -18.15
C ALA A 281 7.30 -5.24 -18.21
N HIS A 282 7.38 -4.69 -19.44
CA HIS A 282 7.76 -3.29 -19.65
C HIS A 282 6.73 -2.26 -19.15
N LYS A 283 5.46 -2.64 -19.05
CA LYS A 283 4.36 -1.81 -18.58
C LYS A 283 3.62 -2.56 -17.48
N ALA A 284 3.03 -1.79 -16.56
CA ALA A 284 2.15 -2.37 -15.57
C ALA A 284 0.98 -3.07 -16.26
N ARG A 285 0.66 -4.29 -15.82
CA ARG A 285 -0.55 -5.00 -16.24
C ARG A 285 -1.74 -4.36 -15.51
N LYS A 286 -2.88 -4.25 -16.17
CA LYS A 286 -4.12 -3.74 -15.58
C LYS A 286 -5.09 -4.89 -15.40
N ALA A 287 -5.97 -4.80 -14.40
CA ALA A 287 -7.06 -5.73 -14.26
C ALA A 287 -7.92 -5.79 -15.54
N SER A 288 -8.45 -6.98 -15.84
CA SER A 288 -9.33 -7.17 -16.98
C SER A 288 -10.64 -6.39 -16.82
N ALA A 289 -11.31 -6.06 -17.93
CA ALA A 289 -12.61 -5.40 -17.88
C ALA A 289 -13.68 -6.27 -17.19
N GLY A 290 -13.57 -7.60 -17.32
CA GLY A 290 -14.45 -8.56 -16.64
C GLY A 290 -14.27 -8.51 -15.13
N GLU A 291 -13.03 -8.56 -14.65
CA GLU A 291 -12.73 -8.45 -13.22
C GLU A 291 -13.15 -7.09 -12.66
N ALA A 292 -12.83 -5.99 -13.35
CA ALA A 292 -13.23 -4.65 -12.91
C ALA A 292 -14.75 -4.42 -12.85
N GLY A 293 -15.53 -5.27 -13.55
CA GLY A 293 -16.99 -5.28 -13.50
C GLY A 293 -17.55 -5.97 -12.25
N VAL A 294 -16.90 -7.02 -11.76
CA VAL A 294 -17.33 -7.80 -10.58
C VAL A 294 -16.63 -7.36 -9.29
N ASN A 295 -15.43 -6.81 -9.40
CA ASN A 295 -14.62 -6.31 -8.30
C ASN A 295 -14.28 -4.83 -8.54
N PRO A 296 -15.06 -3.88 -7.97
CA PRO A 296 -14.83 -2.45 -8.15
C PRO A 296 -13.42 -1.98 -7.72
N ARG A 297 -12.75 -2.69 -6.80
CA ARG A 297 -11.37 -2.38 -6.38
C ARG A 297 -10.36 -2.62 -7.50
N ALA A 298 -10.60 -3.61 -8.37
CA ALA A 298 -9.69 -3.95 -9.46
C ALA A 298 -9.63 -2.85 -10.54
N ARG A 299 -10.62 -1.95 -10.62
CA ARG A 299 -10.72 -0.91 -11.67
C ARG A 299 -9.47 -0.02 -11.79
N SER A 300 -8.84 0.32 -10.67
CA SER A 300 -7.64 1.17 -10.63
C SER A 300 -6.35 0.37 -10.43
N ALA A 301 -6.46 -0.95 -10.30
CA ALA A 301 -5.34 -1.80 -9.96
C ALA A 301 -4.32 -1.88 -11.10
N LYS A 302 -3.06 -1.86 -10.71
CA LYS A 302 -1.92 -2.02 -11.61
C LYS A 302 -0.90 -2.95 -10.97
N LEU A 303 -0.58 -4.03 -11.68
CA LEU A 303 0.46 -4.98 -11.31
C LEU A 303 1.78 -4.59 -11.97
N ARG A 304 2.83 -4.44 -11.16
CA ARG A 304 4.23 -4.33 -11.59
C ARG A 304 5.02 -5.53 -11.11
N ALA A 305 5.95 -5.97 -11.96
CA ALA A 305 6.65 -7.22 -11.77
C ALA A 305 8.11 -7.13 -12.21
N ALA A 306 9.01 -7.71 -11.43
CA ALA A 306 10.42 -7.82 -11.76
C ALA A 306 11.05 -9.09 -11.17
N GLU A 307 12.13 -9.53 -11.81
CA GLU A 307 12.94 -10.69 -11.39
C GLU A 307 14.28 -10.19 -10.85
N ARG A 308 14.68 -10.66 -9.68
CA ARG A 308 15.92 -10.28 -9.00
C ARG A 308 17.13 -10.85 -9.73
N SER A 309 18.16 -10.05 -9.97
CA SER A 309 19.46 -10.50 -10.49
C SER A 309 20.42 -10.93 -9.38
N ASP A 310 21.68 -11.17 -9.72
CA ASP A 310 22.81 -11.41 -8.81
C ASP A 310 23.49 -10.12 -8.33
N ALA A 311 23.12 -8.95 -8.86
CA ALA A 311 23.78 -7.69 -8.50
C ALA A 311 23.52 -7.31 -7.03
N PRO A 312 24.43 -6.56 -6.37
CA PRO A 312 24.20 -6.07 -5.01
C PRO A 312 22.93 -5.22 -4.88
N VAL A 313 22.39 -5.15 -3.65
CA VAL A 313 21.27 -4.26 -3.31
C VAL A 313 21.69 -2.80 -3.51
N ILE A 314 20.82 -2.01 -4.14
CA ILE A 314 21.04 -0.58 -4.32
C ILE A 314 20.38 0.17 -3.14
N PRO A 315 21.13 1.03 -2.40
CA PRO A 315 20.57 1.80 -1.30
C PRO A 315 19.30 2.58 -1.68
N LEU A 316 18.38 2.68 -0.72
CA LEU A 316 17.12 3.41 -0.88
C LEU A 316 17.39 4.93 -0.88
N ASP A 317 17.01 5.61 -1.96
CA ASP A 317 17.01 7.06 -2.05
C ASP A 317 15.57 7.55 -2.25
N LEU A 318 14.96 8.02 -1.15
CA LEU A 318 13.59 8.53 -1.16
C LEU A 318 13.44 9.77 -2.07
N ALA A 319 14.47 10.60 -2.20
CA ALA A 319 14.43 11.77 -3.07
C ALA A 319 14.39 11.35 -4.55
N ALA A 320 15.16 10.32 -4.94
CA ALA A 320 15.12 9.76 -6.29
C ALA A 320 13.77 9.09 -6.63
N LEU A 321 13.09 8.52 -5.63
CA LEU A 321 11.71 8.03 -5.79
C LEU A 321 10.68 9.17 -5.89
N GLY A 322 11.13 10.42 -5.70
CA GLY A 322 10.33 11.64 -5.63
C GLY A 322 9.23 11.51 -4.58
N PHE A 323 9.64 11.01 -3.42
CA PHE A 323 8.87 11.00 -2.20
C PHE A 323 8.51 12.44 -1.82
N PRO A 324 7.25 12.73 -1.47
CA PRO A 324 6.88 14.08 -1.15
C PRO A 324 7.37 14.50 0.23
N ARG A 325 7.72 15.78 0.41
CA ARG A 325 8.02 16.34 1.72
C ARG A 325 6.73 16.74 2.43
N VAL A 326 6.32 15.94 3.40
CA VAL A 326 5.13 16.14 4.25
C VAL A 326 5.61 16.04 5.71
N PRO A 327 4.96 16.70 6.69
CA PRO A 327 5.27 16.48 8.10
C PRO A 327 5.26 14.99 8.44
N SER A 328 6.03 14.57 9.44
CA SER A 328 5.98 13.21 9.99
C SER A 328 5.04 13.16 11.20
N LEU A 329 4.58 11.96 11.55
CA LEU A 329 3.83 11.73 12.79
C LEU A 329 4.68 11.92 14.05
N GLU A 330 6.02 11.85 13.93
CA GLU A 330 6.96 11.97 15.05
C GLU A 330 7.36 13.42 15.38
N GLY A 331 6.81 14.40 14.66
CA GLY A 331 6.98 15.82 14.95
C GLY A 331 8.22 16.46 14.30
N GLY A 332 7.98 17.47 13.46
CA GLY A 332 9.00 18.40 12.97
C GLY A 332 9.61 18.01 11.62
N ALA A 333 9.59 18.95 10.69
CA ALA A 333 10.09 18.87 9.32
C ALA A 333 11.33 17.97 9.10
N ALA A 334 11.22 17.06 8.13
CA ALA A 334 12.37 16.59 7.34
C ALA A 334 12.70 17.58 6.21
#